data_AF-A0A6A5GK49-F1
#
_entry.id   AF-A0A6A5GK49-F1
#
_cell.length_a   1.000
_cell.length_b   1.000
_cell.length_c   1.000
_cell.angle_alpha   90.00
_cell.angle_beta   90.00
_cell.angle_gamma   90.00
#
_symmetry.space_group_name_H-M   'P 1'
#
loop_
_entity.id
_entity.type
_entity.pdbx_description
1 polymer ?
#
loop_
_entity_poly.entity_id
_entity_poly.type
_entity_poly.pdbx_seq_one_letter_code
_entity_poly.pdbx_strand_id
1 'polypeptide(L)'
;MKILLTVGVILVCDYTVLYAQDNVELPIEPEARAKLGEFSNSMGFPDGAADQFMKLRQDFAQKAEEKAKFLKWNNKLKIPDLDCDTNYDEETNKMKKELEEEHGSDYGKLIEAYEEDGEETDLTCLVPSRTEINCKSKKCDKKYIGICICGPKKCDVDDDGLCESGSLSVFTFGVFVNFCIFYLIVSFF
;
A
#
# COMPACT_ATOMS: atom_id res chain seq x y z
N MET A 1 25.50 -65.57 7.22
CA MET A 1 26.43 -64.88 6.30
C MET A 1 25.63 -63.74 5.65
N LYS A 2 25.93 -62.46 5.93
CA LYS A 2 26.86 -61.62 5.12
C LYS A 2 26.36 -61.60 3.65
N ILE A 3 25.87 -60.52 3.03
CA ILE A 3 26.36 -59.13 2.96
C ILE A 3 25.32 -58.24 2.22
N LEU A 4 25.28 -56.97 2.64
CA LEU A 4 24.79 -55.73 2.01
C LEU A 4 24.12 -55.76 0.62
N LEU A 5 22.98 -55.05 0.53
CA LEU A 5 22.71 -54.08 -0.54
C LEU A 5 21.78 -52.96 0.01
N THR A 6 22.36 -52.13 0.87
CA THR A 6 21.88 -50.77 1.17
C THR A 6 22.54 -49.80 0.21
N VAL A 7 21.90 -49.47 -0.92
CA VAL A 7 22.22 -48.26 -1.69
C VAL A 7 20.96 -47.79 -2.43
N GLY A 8 20.45 -46.61 -2.05
CA GLY A 8 20.03 -45.62 -3.04
C GLY A 8 18.54 -45.48 -3.38
N VAL A 9 17.62 -45.43 -2.41
CA VAL A 9 16.25 -44.91 -2.68
C VAL A 9 15.68 -44.11 -1.50
N ILE A 10 16.48 -43.26 -0.84
CA ILE A 10 15.94 -42.20 0.02
C ILE A 10 16.99 -41.08 0.01
N LEU A 11 16.61 -39.90 -0.49
CA LEU A 11 17.29 -38.58 -0.45
C LEU A 11 17.38 -37.90 -1.82
N VAL A 12 16.24 -37.61 -2.46
CA VAL A 12 16.10 -36.38 -3.27
C VAL A 12 14.62 -35.95 -3.27
N CYS A 13 14.08 -35.57 -2.11
CA CYS A 13 12.78 -34.86 -2.05
C CYS A 13 12.85 -33.48 -1.40
N ASP A 14 14.01 -33.00 -0.93
CA ASP A 14 14.04 -31.81 -0.06
C ASP A 14 14.82 -30.58 -0.55
N TYR A 15 15.50 -30.60 -1.70
CA TYR A 15 16.20 -29.38 -2.16
C TYR A 15 16.14 -29.20 -3.67
N THR A 16 14.93 -29.13 -4.19
CA THR A 16 14.63 -28.24 -5.30
C THR A 16 13.42 -27.43 -4.92
N VAL A 17 13.65 -26.41 -4.07
CA VAL A 17 12.90 -25.16 -4.22
C VAL A 17 13.22 -24.72 -5.63
N LEU A 18 12.39 -25.17 -6.57
CA LEU A 18 12.22 -24.51 -7.84
C LEU A 18 12.02 -23.05 -7.47
N TYR A 19 13.03 -22.23 -7.75
CA TYR A 19 12.81 -20.84 -8.08
C TYR A 19 11.89 -20.86 -9.30
N ALA A 20 10.60 -21.07 -9.06
CA ALA A 20 9.62 -20.37 -9.83
C ALA A 20 10.02 -18.91 -9.64
N GLN A 21 10.56 -18.30 -10.70
CA GLN A 21 10.20 -16.92 -10.96
C GLN A 21 8.69 -16.95 -11.11
N ASP A 22 7.97 -16.99 -9.99
CA ASP A 22 6.61 -16.56 -9.95
C ASP A 22 6.69 -15.18 -10.56
N ASN A 23 6.01 -15.00 -11.69
CA ASN A 23 5.62 -13.69 -12.15
C ASN A 23 4.67 -13.17 -11.07
N VAL A 24 5.23 -12.74 -9.95
CA VAL A 24 4.49 -12.19 -8.83
C VAL A 24 3.90 -10.92 -9.39
N GLU A 25 2.62 -10.99 -9.73
CA GLU A 25 1.87 -9.85 -10.19
C GLU A 25 1.87 -8.83 -9.05
N LEU A 26 2.61 -7.74 -9.25
CA LEU A 26 2.70 -6.68 -8.26
C LEU A 26 1.33 -6.03 -8.11
N PRO A 27 0.85 -5.75 -6.88
CA PRO A 27 -0.47 -5.18 -6.64
C PRO A 27 -0.49 -3.67 -6.97
N ILE A 28 -0.29 -3.33 -8.23
CA ILE A 28 -0.29 -1.96 -8.76
C ILE A 28 -0.86 -1.94 -10.17
N GLU A 29 -1.71 -0.96 -10.47
CA GLU A 29 -2.24 -0.79 -11.82
C GLU A 29 -1.15 -0.30 -12.80
N PRO A 30 -1.25 -0.64 -14.10
CA PRO A 30 -0.22 -0.26 -15.09
C PRO A 30 0.08 1.24 -15.16
N GLU A 31 -0.95 2.10 -15.05
CA GLU A 31 -0.75 3.56 -15.04
C GLU A 31 0.01 4.01 -13.78
N ALA A 32 -0.37 3.48 -12.61
CA ALA A 32 0.29 3.78 -11.35
C ALA A 32 1.75 3.33 -11.38
N ARG A 33 2.04 2.16 -11.95
CA ARG A 33 3.40 1.65 -12.12
C ARG A 33 4.24 2.55 -13.03
N ALA A 34 3.68 3.00 -14.15
CA ALA A 34 4.36 3.91 -15.06
C ALA A 34 4.73 5.24 -14.38
N LYS A 35 3.78 5.84 -13.66
CA LYS A 35 4.00 7.11 -12.94
C LYS A 35 4.95 6.97 -11.75
N LEU A 36 4.90 5.85 -11.03
CA LEU A 36 5.89 5.55 -9.99
C LEU A 36 7.30 5.38 -10.59
N GLY A 37 7.40 4.83 -11.80
CA GLY A 37 8.64 4.78 -12.58
C GLY A 37 9.15 6.18 -12.96
N GLU A 38 8.28 7.07 -13.45
CA GLU A 38 8.63 8.47 -13.72
C GLU A 38 9.13 9.20 -12.47
N PHE A 39 8.44 9.01 -11.35
CA PHE A 39 8.88 9.52 -10.05
C PHE A 39 10.27 8.99 -9.67
N SER A 40 10.48 7.67 -9.74
CA SER A 40 11.76 7.03 -9.41
C SER A 40 12.90 7.58 -10.26
N ASN A 41 12.66 7.76 -11.56
CA ASN A 41 13.62 8.37 -12.48
C ASN A 41 13.92 9.83 -12.12
N SER A 42 12.91 10.60 -11.72
CA SER A 42 13.11 11.99 -11.28
C SER A 42 13.96 12.09 -10.02
N MET A 43 13.88 11.10 -9.14
CA MET A 43 14.68 10.98 -7.92
C MET A 43 16.10 10.47 -8.19
N GLY A 44 16.39 9.99 -9.42
CA GLY A 44 17.67 9.40 -9.77
C GLY A 44 17.86 7.98 -9.21
N PHE A 45 16.77 7.29 -8.88
CA PHE A 45 16.81 5.91 -8.43
C PHE A 45 17.12 4.94 -9.59
N PRO A 46 17.73 3.78 -9.32
CA PRO A 46 18.02 2.79 -10.35
C PRO A 46 16.75 2.20 -10.96
N ASP A 47 16.87 1.70 -12.19
CA ASP A 47 15.81 0.95 -12.86
C ASP A 47 15.30 -0.19 -11.96
N GLY A 48 13.97 -0.29 -11.85
CA GLY A 48 13.30 -1.30 -11.02
C GLY A 48 13.09 -0.88 -9.56
N ALA A 49 13.48 0.32 -9.13
CA ALA A 49 13.18 0.83 -7.78
C ALA A 49 11.67 0.83 -7.47
N ALA A 50 10.84 1.21 -8.43
CA ALA A 50 9.38 1.13 -8.33
C ALA A 50 8.88 -0.30 -8.04
N ASP A 51 9.45 -1.31 -8.70
CA ASP A 51 9.08 -2.71 -8.49
C ASP A 51 9.59 -3.23 -7.15
N GLN A 52 10.77 -2.79 -6.70
CA GLN A 52 11.29 -3.10 -5.37
C GLN A 52 10.42 -2.54 -4.26
N PHE A 53 9.93 -1.31 -4.43
CA PHE A 53 8.97 -0.70 -3.51
C PHE A 53 7.67 -1.51 -3.42
N MET A 54 7.12 -1.92 -4.56
CA MET A 54 5.93 -2.76 -4.58
C MET A 54 6.16 -4.13 -3.95
N LYS A 55 7.35 -4.70 -4.13
CA LYS A 55 7.75 -5.94 -3.46
C LYS A 55 7.84 -5.75 -1.95
N LEU A 56 8.39 -4.64 -1.47
CA LEU A 56 8.45 -4.33 -0.03
C LEU A 56 7.04 -4.28 0.58
N ARG A 57 6.10 -3.60 -0.08
CA ARG A 57 4.68 -3.58 0.32
C ARG A 57 4.09 -4.98 0.38
N GLN A 58 4.39 -5.83 -0.60
CA GLN A 58 3.90 -7.20 -0.64
C GLN A 58 4.50 -8.09 0.45
N ASP A 59 5.81 -7.99 0.68
CA ASP A 59 6.51 -8.74 1.74
C ASP A 59 5.99 -8.34 3.13
N PHE A 60 5.73 -7.05 3.34
CA PHE A 60 5.09 -6.55 4.58
C PHE A 60 3.69 -7.12 4.75
N ALA A 61 2.85 -7.07 3.72
CA ALA A 61 1.50 -7.63 3.77
C ALA A 61 1.52 -9.14 4.08
N GLN A 62 2.43 -9.90 3.47
CA GLN A 62 2.58 -11.33 3.75
C GLN A 62 2.95 -11.61 5.21
N LYS A 63 3.86 -10.83 5.79
CA LYS A 63 4.23 -10.94 7.21
C LYS A 63 3.10 -10.57 8.15
N ALA A 64 2.24 -9.63 7.74
CA ALA A 64 1.03 -9.25 8.44
C ALA A 64 -0.13 -10.25 8.24
N GLU A 65 0.08 -11.35 7.49
CA GLU A 65 -0.97 -12.29 7.08
C GLU A 65 -2.13 -11.61 6.32
N GLU A 66 -1.83 -10.48 5.65
CA GLU A 66 -2.76 -9.72 4.83
C GLU A 66 -2.45 -9.85 3.33
N LYS A 67 -3.41 -9.42 2.51
CA LYS A 67 -3.20 -9.25 1.06
C LYS A 67 -3.17 -7.77 0.72
N ALA A 68 -2.03 -7.28 0.23
CA ALA A 68 -1.91 -5.93 -0.30
C ALA A 68 -2.91 -5.71 -1.45
N LYS A 69 -3.74 -4.68 -1.32
CA LYS A 69 -4.64 -4.26 -2.38
C LYS A 69 -3.89 -3.53 -3.48
N PHE A 70 -4.49 -3.56 -4.68
CA PHE A 70 -3.97 -2.87 -5.84
C PHE A 70 -3.96 -1.35 -5.63
N LEU A 71 -2.80 -0.74 -5.90
CA LEU A 71 -2.66 0.71 -5.91
C LEU A 71 -3.04 1.29 -7.28
N LYS A 72 -3.89 2.32 -7.25
CA LYS A 72 -4.26 3.15 -8.40
C LYS A 72 -3.66 4.53 -8.25
N TRP A 73 -3.28 5.16 -9.36
CA TRP A 73 -2.76 6.52 -9.28
C TRP A 73 -3.90 7.50 -9.00
N ASN A 74 -3.76 8.35 -7.97
CA ASN A 74 -4.74 9.38 -7.66
C ASN A 74 -4.09 10.76 -7.48
N ASN A 75 -4.17 11.61 -8.52
CA ASN A 75 -3.68 13.00 -8.45
C ASN A 75 -4.35 13.87 -7.38
N LYS A 76 -5.52 13.46 -6.86
CA LYS A 76 -6.25 14.20 -5.82
C LYS A 76 -5.80 13.84 -4.41
N LEU A 77 -5.03 12.76 -4.25
CA LEU A 77 -4.46 12.41 -2.95
C LEU A 77 -3.47 13.51 -2.55
N LYS A 78 -3.75 14.16 -1.42
CA LYS A 78 -2.99 15.31 -0.95
C LYS A 78 -1.61 14.83 -0.49
N ILE A 79 -0.58 15.45 -1.06
CA ILE A 79 0.81 15.27 -0.63
C ILE A 79 1.24 16.57 0.05
N PRO A 80 1.87 16.51 1.23
CA PRO A 80 2.47 17.67 1.88
C PRO A 80 3.36 18.49 0.93
N ASP A 81 3.53 19.77 1.25
CA ASP A 81 4.50 20.58 0.53
C ASP A 81 5.93 20.20 0.93
N LEU A 82 6.78 20.09 -0.08
CA LEU A 82 8.14 19.59 0.09
C LEU A 82 9.10 20.73 0.44
N ASP A 83 9.78 20.59 1.57
CA ASP A 83 10.82 21.50 2.04
C ASP A 83 12.21 20.98 1.64
N CYS A 84 13.02 21.85 1.04
CA CYS A 84 14.36 21.52 0.56
C CYS A 84 15.37 21.23 1.68
N ASP A 85 15.09 21.73 2.88
CA ASP A 85 15.91 21.54 4.07
C ASP A 85 15.61 20.22 4.79
N THR A 86 14.48 19.58 4.45
CA THR A 86 14.07 18.30 5.03
C THR A 86 14.67 17.11 4.28
N ASN A 87 15.11 16.08 5.02
CA ASN A 87 15.54 14.80 4.47
C ASN A 87 14.47 13.74 4.70
N TYR A 88 13.46 13.72 3.82
CA TYR A 88 12.29 12.83 3.96
C TYR A 88 12.63 11.35 4.04
N ASP A 89 13.65 10.89 3.30
CA ASP A 89 14.11 9.49 3.35
C ASP A 89 14.64 9.15 4.75
N GLU A 90 15.45 10.03 5.35
CA GLU A 90 16.03 9.83 6.68
C GLU A 90 14.96 9.91 7.77
N GLU A 91 14.06 10.89 7.70
CA GLU A 91 12.96 11.05 8.66
C GLU A 91 12.01 9.86 8.62
N THR A 92 11.63 9.42 7.42
CA THR A 92 10.75 8.25 7.24
C THR A 92 11.42 6.98 7.75
N ASN A 93 12.71 6.75 7.45
CA ASN A 93 13.42 5.58 7.95
C ASN A 93 13.60 5.59 9.47
N LYS A 94 13.81 6.77 10.06
CA LYS A 94 13.89 6.93 11.51
C LYS A 94 12.55 6.59 12.15
N MET A 95 11.45 7.17 11.67
CA MET A 95 10.09 6.87 12.13
C MET A 95 9.78 5.38 11.99
N LYS A 96 10.06 4.79 10.83
CA LYS A 96 9.88 3.35 10.60
C LYS A 96 10.56 2.51 11.68
N LYS A 97 11.82 2.82 11.95
CA LYS A 97 12.62 2.08 12.93
C LYS A 97 12.06 2.24 14.34
N GLU A 98 11.65 3.44 14.73
CA GLU A 98 11.03 3.71 16.03
C GLU A 98 9.74 2.90 16.20
N LEU A 99 8.86 2.89 15.19
CA LEU A 99 7.62 2.11 15.21
C LEU A 99 7.87 0.59 15.21
N GLU A 100 8.84 0.11 14.42
CA GLU A 100 9.27 -1.31 14.40
C GLU A 100 9.91 -1.74 15.73
N GLU A 101 10.64 -0.86 16.42
CA GLU A 101 11.17 -1.13 17.75
C GLU A 101 10.08 -1.15 18.83
N GLU A 102 9.07 -0.27 18.72
CA GLU A 102 7.96 -0.19 19.67
C GLU A 102 7.00 -1.38 19.56
N HIS A 103 6.56 -1.72 18.35
CA HIS A 103 5.54 -2.74 18.13
C HIS A 103 6.14 -4.12 17.78
N GLY A 104 7.43 -4.18 17.46
CA GLY A 104 8.16 -5.43 17.24
C GLY A 104 7.57 -6.26 16.09
N SER A 105 7.17 -7.49 16.40
CA SER A 105 6.54 -8.40 15.44
C SER A 105 5.01 -8.36 15.44
N ASP A 106 4.39 -7.41 16.14
CA ASP A 106 2.94 -7.19 16.11
C ASP A 106 2.59 -6.36 14.86
N TYR A 107 2.46 -7.05 13.72
CA TYR A 107 2.19 -6.42 12.43
C TYR A 107 0.83 -5.72 12.38
N GLY A 108 -0.14 -6.15 13.20
CA GLY A 108 -1.43 -5.46 13.31
C GLY A 108 -1.26 -4.05 13.88
N LYS A 109 -0.50 -3.94 14.98
CA LYS A 109 -0.17 -2.63 15.56
C LYS A 109 0.75 -1.79 14.67
N LEU A 110 1.69 -2.42 13.95
CA LEU A 110 2.50 -1.70 12.97
C LEU A 110 1.66 -1.11 11.83
N ILE A 111 0.65 -1.85 11.37
CA ILE A 111 -0.30 -1.33 10.38
C ILE A 111 -1.02 -0.12 10.94
N GLU A 112 -1.58 -0.21 12.15
CA GLU A 112 -2.27 0.90 12.82
C GLU A 112 -1.34 2.12 12.97
N ALA A 113 -0.12 1.94 13.46
CA ALA A 113 0.86 3.01 13.62
C ALA A 113 1.28 3.64 12.27
N TYR A 114 1.44 2.86 11.20
CA TYR A 114 1.69 3.41 9.87
C TYR A 114 0.48 4.14 9.28
N GLU A 115 -0.74 3.77 9.70
CA GLU A 115 -1.96 4.48 9.32
C GLU A 115 -2.11 5.83 10.03
N GLU A 116 -1.69 5.91 11.30
CA GLU A 116 -1.85 7.09 12.18
C GLU A 116 -0.62 8.00 12.18
N ASP A 117 0.55 7.49 12.61
CA ASP A 117 1.77 8.28 12.76
C ASP A 117 2.51 8.46 11.43
N GLY A 118 2.42 7.43 10.57
CA GLY A 118 3.05 7.41 9.25
C GLY A 118 2.27 8.17 8.18
N GLU A 119 1.11 8.76 8.50
CA GLU A 119 0.07 9.16 7.56
C GLU A 119 0.51 10.13 6.45
N GLU A 120 1.47 11.00 6.75
CA GLU A 120 2.03 11.99 5.81
C GLU A 120 3.41 11.58 5.25
N THR A 121 3.74 10.28 5.35
CA THR A 121 5.02 9.70 4.89
C THR A 121 4.82 8.51 3.96
N ASP A 122 5.93 8.01 3.42
CA ASP A 122 5.94 6.82 2.56
C ASP A 122 5.51 5.53 3.28
N LEU A 123 5.45 5.53 4.61
CA LEU A 123 5.00 4.38 5.40
C LEU A 123 3.54 4.02 5.14
N THR A 124 2.70 5.00 4.79
CA THR A 124 1.33 4.73 4.35
C THR A 124 1.25 3.77 3.18
N CYS A 125 2.29 3.73 2.34
CA CYS A 125 2.35 2.83 1.20
C CYS A 125 2.77 1.40 1.54
N LEU A 126 3.13 1.11 2.79
CA LEU A 126 3.27 -0.26 3.29
C LEU A 126 1.94 -0.84 3.77
N VAL A 127 1.00 0.02 4.19
CA VAL A 127 -0.31 -0.39 4.69
C VAL A 127 -1.08 -1.16 3.59
N PRO A 128 -1.37 -2.46 3.78
CA PRO A 128 -1.92 -3.32 2.72
C PRO A 128 -3.34 -2.91 2.29
N SER A 129 -4.10 -2.29 3.19
CA SER A 129 -5.50 -1.87 3.00
C SER A 129 -5.66 -0.71 1.99
N ARG A 130 -4.60 0.10 1.78
CA ARG A 130 -4.60 1.27 0.89
C ARG A 130 -4.74 0.87 -0.58
N THR A 131 -5.41 1.70 -1.37
CA THR A 131 -5.75 1.44 -2.78
C THR A 131 -5.34 2.54 -3.73
N GLU A 132 -4.84 3.66 -3.22
CA GLU A 132 -4.46 4.83 -4.01
C GLU A 132 -3.02 5.21 -3.70
N ILE A 133 -2.31 5.74 -4.69
CA ILE A 133 -0.95 6.27 -4.55
C ILE A 133 -0.82 7.59 -5.32
N ASN A 134 -0.06 8.52 -4.75
CA ASN A 134 0.39 9.70 -5.45
C ASN A 134 1.80 10.06 -4.97
N CYS A 135 2.68 10.45 -5.88
CA CYS A 135 4.04 10.85 -5.55
C CYS A 135 4.32 12.26 -6.08
N LYS A 136 5.11 13.02 -5.32
CA LYS A 136 5.55 14.36 -5.69
C LYS A 136 7.04 14.43 -5.50
N SER A 137 7.75 14.94 -6.52
CA SER A 137 9.15 15.31 -6.39
C SER A 137 9.31 16.82 -6.59
N LYS A 138 10.34 17.38 -5.98
CA LYS A 138 10.73 18.78 -6.06
C LYS A 138 12.24 18.85 -6.24
N LYS A 139 12.67 19.67 -7.20
CA LYS A 139 14.10 19.97 -7.38
C LYS A 139 14.53 21.01 -6.36
N CYS A 140 15.57 20.69 -5.59
CA CYS A 140 16.21 21.54 -4.60
C CYS A 140 17.70 21.66 -4.92
N ASP A 141 18.13 22.81 -5.41
CA ASP A 141 19.49 23.03 -5.92
C ASP A 141 19.98 21.90 -6.86
N LYS A 142 20.84 21.02 -6.33
CA LYS A 142 21.46 19.89 -7.05
C LYS A 142 20.82 18.52 -6.73
N LYS A 143 19.84 18.45 -5.84
CA LYS A 143 19.14 17.21 -5.44
C LYS A 143 17.66 17.28 -5.81
N TYR A 144 17.04 16.13 -6.06
CA TYR A 144 15.58 16.00 -6.01
C TYR A 144 15.20 15.44 -4.65
N ILE A 145 14.13 15.96 -4.10
CA ILE A 145 13.44 15.41 -2.92
C ILE A 145 12.06 14.95 -3.36
N GLY A 146 11.48 13.99 -2.66
CA GLY A 146 10.15 13.51 -3.01
C GLY A 146 9.64 12.49 -2.02
N ILE A 147 8.33 12.34 -2.00
CA ILE A 147 7.59 11.37 -1.19
C ILE A 147 6.43 10.81 -2.00
N CYS A 148 5.99 9.63 -1.62
CA CYS A 148 4.79 8.94 -2.11
C CYS A 148 3.84 8.70 -0.94
N ILE A 149 2.60 9.17 -1.04
CA ILE A 149 1.56 8.89 -0.05
C ILE A 149 0.57 7.88 -0.62
N CYS A 150 0.07 6.99 0.24
CA CYS A 150 -0.97 6.03 -0.12
C CYS A 150 -2.26 6.21 0.67
N GLY A 151 -3.37 6.23 -0.07
CA GLY A 151 -4.72 6.47 0.43
C GLY A 151 -5.70 5.35 0.06
N PRO A 152 -7.01 5.54 0.33
CA PRO A 152 -7.55 6.64 1.13
C PRO A 152 -7.11 6.53 2.59
N LYS A 153 -7.11 7.66 3.30
CA LYS A 153 -6.96 7.67 4.77
C LYS A 153 -8.03 6.79 5.39
N LYS A 154 -7.68 6.05 6.44
CA LYS A 154 -8.69 5.40 7.26
C LYS A 154 -9.50 6.56 7.85
N CYS A 155 -10.75 6.68 7.44
CA CYS A 155 -11.59 7.71 7.99
C CYS A 155 -11.91 7.35 9.44
N ASP A 156 -11.76 8.32 10.34
CA ASP A 156 -12.51 8.30 11.58
C ASP A 156 -13.99 8.29 11.20
N VAL A 157 -14.62 7.17 11.52
CA VAL A 157 -16.05 7.03 11.38
C VAL A 157 -16.60 7.71 12.61
N ASP A 158 -17.12 8.93 12.46
CA ASP A 158 -17.87 9.58 13.53
C ASP A 158 -19.05 8.69 13.97
N ASP A 159 -19.64 8.93 15.15
CA ASP A 159 -20.78 8.16 15.70
C ASP A 159 -21.96 7.97 14.70
N ASP A 160 -22.01 8.78 13.65
CA ASP A 160 -22.99 8.71 12.55
C ASP A 160 -22.60 7.83 11.35
N GLY A 161 -21.46 7.12 11.41
CA GLY A 161 -21.09 6.16 10.36
C GLY A 161 -20.53 6.78 9.07
N LEU A 162 -20.17 8.07 9.07
CA LEU A 162 -19.77 8.81 7.87
C LEU A 162 -18.32 9.29 7.96
N CYS A 163 -17.56 9.04 6.89
CA CYS A 163 -16.20 9.52 6.73
C CYS A 163 -16.18 10.99 6.30
N GLU A 164 -15.51 11.87 7.05
CA GLU A 164 -15.26 13.27 6.65
C GLU A 164 -14.25 13.36 5.50
N SER A 165 -14.64 12.91 4.31
CA SER A 165 -13.99 13.32 3.06
C SER A 165 -14.94 13.16 1.87
N GLY A 166 -15.73 14.21 1.63
CA GLY A 166 -16.11 14.62 0.28
C GLY A 166 -17.08 13.71 -0.49
N SER A 167 -18.37 13.94 -0.27
CA SER A 167 -19.42 13.94 -1.31
C SER A 167 -19.59 12.64 -2.11
N LEU A 168 -20.28 11.63 -1.56
CA LEU A 168 -21.07 10.64 -2.32
C LEU A 168 -21.87 9.71 -1.39
N SER A 169 -22.88 10.20 -0.65
CA SER A 169 -23.87 9.27 -0.06
C SER A 169 -25.28 9.86 0.16
N VAL A 170 -25.40 11.16 0.44
CA VAL A 170 -26.71 11.74 0.77
C VAL A 170 -27.61 11.89 -0.47
N PHE A 171 -27.03 12.14 -1.65
CA PHE A 171 -27.80 12.26 -2.90
C PHE A 171 -28.34 10.90 -3.39
N THR A 172 -27.60 9.81 -3.21
CA THR A 172 -28.06 8.46 -3.60
C THR A 172 -29.14 7.95 -2.65
N PHE A 173 -28.99 8.15 -1.33
CA PHE A 173 -30.01 7.72 -0.37
C PHE A 173 -31.34 8.45 -0.56
N GLY A 174 -31.31 9.76 -0.83
CA GLY A 174 -32.51 10.53 -1.15
C GLY A 174 -33.23 10.05 -2.43
N VAL A 175 -32.49 9.67 -3.47
CA VAL A 175 -33.07 9.12 -4.71
C VAL A 175 -33.70 7.74 -4.47
N PHE A 176 -33.03 6.85 -3.72
CA PHE A 176 -33.59 5.53 -3.41
C PHE A 176 -34.87 5.62 -2.56
N VAL A 177 -34.88 6.44 -1.51
CA VAL A 177 -36.07 6.65 -0.67
C VAL A 177 -37.21 7.24 -1.50
N ASN A 178 -36.92 8.22 -2.36
CA ASN A 178 -37.94 8.83 -3.20
C ASN A 178 -38.49 7.82 -4.24
N PHE A 179 -37.64 7.02 -4.87
CA PHE A 179 -38.08 5.96 -5.79
C PHE A 179 -38.94 4.90 -5.10
N CYS A 180 -38.59 4.48 -3.88
CA CYS A 180 -39.37 3.53 -3.11
C CYS A 180 -40.75 4.10 -2.72
N ILE A 181 -40.82 5.36 -2.32
CA ILE A 181 -42.10 6.01 -1.98
C ILE A 181 -42.98 6.15 -3.23
N PHE A 182 -42.44 6.62 -4.35
CA PHE A 182 -43.19 6.70 -5.61
C PHE A 182 -43.69 5.33 -6.07
N TYR A 183 -42.84 4.30 -5.99
CA TYR A 183 -43.24 2.94 -6.37
C TYR A 183 -44.35 2.39 -5.49
N LEU A 184 -44.30 2.65 -4.17
CA LEU A 184 -45.37 2.26 -3.25
C LEU A 184 -46.67 3.01 -3.55
N ILE A 185 -46.63 4.33 -3.77
CA ILE A 185 -47.84 5.12 -4.08
C ILE A 185 -48.49 4.65 -5.39
N VAL A 186 -47.70 4.39 -6.43
CA VAL A 186 -48.20 3.89 -7.72
C VAL A 186 -48.73 2.45 -7.62
N SER A 187 -48.26 1.64 -6.66
CA SER A 187 -48.77 0.28 -6.45
C SER A 187 -50.08 0.22 -5.68
N PHE A 188 -50.50 1.32 -5.04
CA PHE A 188 -51.77 1.44 -4.30
C PHE A 188 -52.88 2.16 -5.08
N PHE A 189 -52.58 2.75 -6.25
CA PHE A 189 -53.54 3.33 -7.19
C PHE A 189 -53.69 2.45 -8.44
#